data_AF-A0A1F0P6M3-F1
#
_entry.id   AF-A0A1F0P6M3-F1
#
_cell.length_a   1.000
_cell.length_b   1.000
_cell.length_c   1.000
_cell.angle_alpha   90.00
_cell.angle_beta   90.00
_cell.angle_gamma   90.00
#
_symmetry.space_group_name_H-M   'P 1'
#
loop_
_entity.id
_entity.type
_entity.pdbx_description
1 polymer ?
#
loop_
_entity_poly.entity_id
_entity_poly.type
_entity_poly.pdbx_seq_one_letter_code
_entity_poly.pdbx_strand_id
1 'polypeptide(L)'
;MIYIENRKRKIERIKEEHPDADILDITSNSETRYAKILSPFYPHGNIPIPFTNELKATCVEAVWQGLKVFDSVDVDFSTFKNDTMRNLKRTVRKFGKPKGHRKGAYGKELLNYFEARMLIYLPTYKWVLDNVPEVHRVVERIKEQSKKRDIVLLDYNTNTDFRDISKPLSHAGLVKLYIEGNYPEGMEGYNPMSEEEIEVKRLKEKEQKKRLRKKGKLEKNVQIGNLFYDLNTKE
;
A
#
# COMPACT_ATOMS: atom_id res chain seq x y z
N MET A 1 7.60 -14.57 5.90
CA MET A 1 6.63 -14.14 4.86
C MET A 1 6.09 -12.74 5.19
N ILE A 2 5.69 -11.95 4.20
CA ILE A 2 5.09 -10.63 4.41
C ILE A 2 3.57 -10.69 4.18
N TYR A 3 2.79 -10.23 5.16
CA TYR A 3 1.34 -10.13 5.13
C TYR A 3 0.89 -8.67 5.22
N ILE A 4 -0.25 -8.37 4.60
CA ILE A 4 -0.84 -7.03 4.61
C ILE A 4 -2.14 -7.09 5.38
N GLU A 5 -2.29 -6.24 6.40
CA GLU A 5 -3.49 -6.18 7.21
C GLU A 5 -4.02 -4.76 7.34
N ASN A 6 -5.34 -4.66 7.53
CA ASN A 6 -5.96 -3.35 7.65
C ASN A 6 -5.60 -2.71 9.00
N ARG A 7 -5.09 -1.48 8.99
CA ARG A 7 -4.70 -0.70 10.18
C ARG A 7 -5.81 -0.53 11.23
N LYS A 8 -7.09 -0.62 10.82
CA LYS A 8 -8.25 -0.53 11.71
C LYS A 8 -8.55 -1.84 12.45
N ARG A 9 -7.92 -2.96 12.08
CA ARG A 9 -8.09 -4.22 12.81
C ARG A 9 -7.44 -4.12 14.20
N LYS A 10 -8.07 -4.79 15.16
CA LYS A 10 -7.50 -5.00 16.50
C LYS A 10 -6.20 -5.80 16.40
N ILE A 11 -5.14 -5.31 17.03
CA ILE A 11 -3.80 -5.94 17.01
C ILE A 11 -3.87 -7.35 17.57
N GLU A 12 -4.68 -7.59 18.61
CA GLU A 12 -4.85 -8.90 19.24
C GLU A 12 -5.35 -9.93 18.22
N ARG A 13 -6.31 -9.55 17.37
CA ARG A 13 -6.83 -10.43 16.31
C ARG A 13 -5.83 -10.66 15.18
N ILE A 14 -4.91 -9.73 14.94
CA ILE A 14 -3.84 -9.93 13.95
C ILE A 14 -2.85 -10.94 14.51
N LYS A 15 -2.44 -10.80 15.78
CA LYS A 15 -1.54 -11.73 16.47
C LYS A 15 -2.12 -13.15 16.59
N GLU A 16 -3.44 -13.28 16.75
CA GLU A 16 -4.10 -14.59 16.72
C GLU A 16 -4.05 -15.27 15.34
N GLU A 17 -4.05 -14.51 14.24
CA GLU A 17 -3.99 -15.05 12.87
C GLU A 17 -2.56 -15.23 12.35
N HIS A 18 -1.62 -14.45 12.89
CA HIS A 18 -0.19 -14.42 12.55
C HIS A 18 0.63 -14.44 13.86
N PRO A 19 0.70 -15.59 14.56
CA PRO A 19 1.47 -15.70 15.78
C PRO A 19 2.95 -15.40 15.51
N ASP A 20 3.61 -14.76 16.48
CA ASP A 20 5.04 -14.40 16.44
C ASP A 20 5.48 -13.46 15.31
N ALA A 21 4.53 -12.93 14.52
CA ALA A 21 4.84 -11.99 13.46
C ALA A 21 5.18 -10.59 14.00
N ASP A 22 6.20 -9.96 13.42
CA ASP A 22 6.48 -8.54 13.65
C ASP A 22 5.38 -7.70 12.99
N ILE A 23 4.75 -6.79 13.75
CA ILE A 23 3.72 -5.91 13.22
C ILE A 23 4.30 -4.51 13.02
N LEU A 24 4.24 -4.01 11.79
CA LEU A 24 4.79 -2.70 11.42
C LEU A 24 3.71 -1.80 10.79
N ASP A 25 3.40 -0.69 11.45
CA ASP A 25 2.52 0.35 10.92
C ASP A 25 3.30 1.28 9.98
N ILE A 26 3.05 1.15 8.67
CA ILE A 26 3.69 1.98 7.64
C ILE A 26 2.77 3.08 7.10
N THR A 27 1.66 3.36 7.80
CA THR A 27 0.75 4.45 7.43
C THR A 27 1.35 5.82 7.77
N SER A 28 0.77 6.88 7.19
CA SER A 28 1.10 8.27 7.55
C SER A 28 0.88 8.60 9.03
N ASN A 29 0.05 7.81 9.72
CA ASN A 29 -0.29 7.96 11.14
C ASN A 29 0.59 7.11 12.07
N SER A 30 1.56 6.38 11.53
CA SER A 30 2.51 5.62 12.35
C SER A 30 3.20 6.53 13.37
N GLU A 31 3.38 6.06 14.60
CA GLU A 31 4.15 6.81 15.61
C GLU A 31 5.66 6.74 15.32
N THR A 32 6.06 5.79 14.47
CA THR A 32 7.44 5.44 14.23
C THR A 32 7.94 6.03 12.91
N ARG A 33 8.92 6.95 12.98
CA ARG A 33 9.45 7.64 11.78
C ARG A 33 9.91 6.67 10.71
N TYR A 34 10.72 5.67 11.05
CA TYR A 34 11.29 4.74 10.06
C TYR A 34 10.23 3.94 9.30
N ALA A 35 9.04 3.74 9.87
CA ALA A 35 7.94 3.06 9.21
C ALA A 35 7.09 4.06 8.40
N LYS A 36 6.87 5.25 8.96
CA LYS A 36 6.10 6.35 8.34
C LYS A 36 6.69 6.81 7.01
N ILE A 37 8.02 6.76 6.85
CA ILE A 37 8.67 7.16 5.59
C ILE A 37 8.24 6.29 4.40
N LEU A 38 7.68 5.10 4.62
CA LEU A 38 7.15 4.27 3.53
C LEU A 38 5.75 4.73 3.07
N SER A 39 5.12 5.67 3.76
CA SER A 39 3.81 6.19 3.37
C SER A 39 3.91 7.02 2.09
N PRO A 40 3.00 6.88 1.11
CA PRO A 40 2.99 7.72 -0.09
C PRO A 40 2.72 9.21 0.21
N PHE A 41 2.29 9.54 1.44
CA PHE A 41 2.09 10.90 1.92
C PHE A 41 3.37 11.52 2.47
N TYR A 42 4.43 10.75 2.73
CA TYR A 42 5.63 11.26 3.37
C TYR A 42 6.41 12.18 2.43
N PRO A 43 6.82 13.38 2.87
CA PRO A 43 7.37 14.43 2.01
C PRO A 43 8.87 14.22 1.78
N HIS A 44 9.25 13.23 0.98
CA HIS A 44 10.66 13.00 0.62
C HIS A 44 11.29 14.15 -0.17
N GLY A 45 10.47 14.93 -0.87
CA GLY A 45 10.94 15.94 -1.80
C GLY A 45 11.53 15.32 -3.07
N ASN A 46 11.74 16.17 -4.08
CA ASN A 46 12.46 15.84 -5.30
C ASN A 46 11.95 14.61 -6.09
N ILE A 47 10.70 14.20 -5.90
CA ILE A 47 10.12 13.07 -6.63
C ILE A 47 9.76 13.56 -8.05
N PRO A 48 10.30 12.96 -9.12
CA PRO A 48 9.97 13.37 -10.48
C PRO A 48 8.50 13.10 -10.79
N ILE A 49 7.88 14.00 -11.53
CA ILE A 49 6.51 13.82 -12.02
C ILE A 49 6.58 13.09 -13.36
N PRO A 50 5.99 11.88 -13.51
CA PRO A 50 6.03 11.15 -14.78
C PRO A 50 5.55 12.00 -15.97
N PHE A 51 6.19 11.84 -17.12
CA PHE A 51 5.91 12.59 -18.36
C PHE A 51 6.05 14.11 -18.22
N THR A 52 6.81 14.59 -17.23
CA THR A 52 7.05 16.01 -17.01
C THR A 52 8.54 16.24 -16.81
N ASN A 53 9.14 17.05 -17.68
CA ASN A 53 10.55 17.42 -17.52
C ASN A 53 10.69 18.44 -16.39
N GLU A 54 11.75 18.29 -15.59
CA GLU A 54 12.22 19.22 -14.55
C GLU A 54 11.30 19.48 -13.36
N LEU A 55 10.00 19.20 -13.47
CA LEU A 55 9.05 19.38 -12.39
C LEU A 55 9.08 18.18 -11.42
N LYS A 56 9.13 18.52 -10.13
CA LYS A 56 9.17 17.55 -9.03
C LYS A 56 8.05 17.83 -8.03
N ALA A 57 7.69 16.81 -7.26
CA ALA A 57 6.72 16.90 -6.18
C ALA A 57 7.35 16.52 -4.83
N THR A 58 6.67 16.92 -3.76
CA THR A 58 7.05 16.65 -2.37
C THR A 58 6.85 15.20 -1.95
N CYS A 59 5.79 14.54 -2.42
CA CYS A 59 5.46 13.16 -2.08
C CYS A 59 4.72 12.45 -3.24
N VAL A 60 4.58 11.12 -3.14
CA VAL A 60 3.90 10.30 -4.17
C VAL A 60 2.43 10.68 -4.30
N GLU A 61 1.76 10.91 -3.16
CA GLU A 61 0.35 11.35 -3.17
C GLU A 61 0.20 12.74 -3.81
N ALA A 62 1.18 13.63 -3.66
CA ALA A 62 1.16 14.94 -4.31
C ALA A 62 1.22 14.80 -5.84
N VAL A 63 2.02 13.88 -6.38
CA VAL A 63 2.00 13.55 -7.83
C VAL A 63 0.62 13.07 -8.24
N TRP A 64 0.08 12.08 -7.51
CA TRP A 64 -1.21 11.47 -7.81
C TRP A 64 -2.36 12.48 -7.79
N GLN A 65 -2.49 13.25 -6.71
CA GLN A 65 -3.57 14.22 -6.55
C GLN A 65 -3.36 15.45 -7.43
N GLY A 66 -2.13 15.91 -7.61
CA GLY A 66 -1.83 17.08 -8.45
C GLY A 66 -2.15 16.82 -9.92
N LEU A 67 -1.90 15.61 -10.45
CA LEU A 67 -2.24 15.25 -11.83
C LEU A 67 -3.71 14.84 -12.03
N LYS A 68 -4.48 14.67 -10.95
CA LYS A 68 -5.89 14.26 -11.04
C LYS A 68 -6.75 15.35 -11.66
N VAL A 69 -7.56 15.00 -12.66
CA VAL A 69 -8.45 15.93 -13.35
C VAL A 69 -9.89 15.64 -12.93
N PHE A 70 -10.66 16.69 -12.68
CA PHE A 70 -12.08 16.63 -12.34
C PHE A 70 -12.92 17.39 -13.37
N ASP A 71 -14.24 17.37 -13.22
CA ASP A 71 -15.14 18.17 -14.06
C ASP A 71 -14.84 19.67 -14.00
N SER A 72 -14.55 20.21 -12.80
CA SER A 72 -14.41 21.66 -12.59
C SER A 72 -12.97 22.16 -12.57
N VAL A 73 -11.97 21.28 -12.50
CA VAL A 73 -10.56 21.66 -12.33
C VAL A 73 -9.61 20.65 -13.00
N ASP A 74 -8.49 21.17 -13.49
CA ASP A 74 -7.41 20.40 -14.12
C ASP A 74 -6.26 20.13 -13.13
N VAL A 75 -5.03 19.92 -13.63
CA VAL A 75 -3.80 19.79 -12.85
C VAL A 75 -3.67 20.89 -11.81
N ASP A 76 -3.28 20.51 -10.59
CA ASP A 76 -3.05 21.43 -9.48
C ASP A 76 -1.57 21.47 -9.09
N PHE A 77 -0.88 22.51 -9.57
CA PHE A 77 0.54 22.74 -9.32
C PHE A 77 0.86 23.07 -7.85
N SER A 78 -0.12 23.59 -7.10
CA SER A 78 0.07 23.88 -5.67
C SER A 78 0.17 22.59 -4.86
N THR A 79 -0.59 21.56 -5.26
CA THR A 79 -0.55 20.24 -4.62
C THR A 79 0.84 19.60 -4.70
N PHE A 80 1.58 19.78 -5.81
CA PHE A 80 2.95 19.26 -5.94
C PHE A 80 3.93 19.80 -4.89
N LYS A 81 3.66 20.99 -4.33
CA LYS A 81 4.52 21.68 -3.36
C LYS A 81 4.12 21.42 -1.90
N ASN A 82 3.04 20.70 -1.63
CA ASN A 82 2.54 20.47 -0.27
C ASN A 82 3.36 19.40 0.45
N ASP A 83 4.15 19.79 1.44
CA ASP A 83 5.01 18.93 2.27
C ASP A 83 4.42 18.63 3.66
N THR A 84 3.21 19.13 3.95
CA THR A 84 2.63 19.06 5.31
C THR A 84 2.04 17.69 5.68
N MET A 85 1.97 16.76 4.72
CA MET A 85 1.20 15.50 4.78
C MET A 85 -0.31 15.69 5.00
N ARG A 86 -0.81 16.93 5.02
CA ARG A 86 -2.20 17.28 5.30
C ARG A 86 -2.86 17.86 4.06
N ASN A 87 -4.17 17.66 3.94
CA ASN A 87 -5.00 18.26 2.89
C ASN A 87 -4.54 18.00 1.44
N LEU A 88 -3.77 16.94 1.19
CA LEU A 88 -3.33 16.53 -0.15
C LEU A 88 -4.47 16.00 -1.03
N LYS A 89 -5.49 15.39 -0.40
CA LYS A 89 -6.58 14.72 -1.13
C LYS A 89 -7.51 15.73 -1.79
N ARG A 90 -7.64 15.66 -3.12
CA ARG A 90 -8.66 16.36 -3.89
C ARG A 90 -9.89 15.46 -4.03
N THR A 91 -11.06 15.97 -3.61
CA THR A 91 -12.27 15.16 -3.40
C THR A 91 -13.40 15.52 -4.35
N VAL A 92 -14.27 14.53 -4.61
CA VAL A 92 -15.43 14.70 -5.50
C VAL A 92 -16.42 15.74 -4.99
N ARG A 93 -16.57 15.87 -3.66
CA ARG A 93 -17.44 16.86 -3.04
C ARG A 93 -17.02 18.30 -3.38
N LYS A 94 -15.71 18.55 -3.53
CA LYS A 94 -15.18 19.89 -3.79
C LYS A 94 -15.03 20.18 -5.30
N PHE A 95 -14.69 19.16 -6.09
CA PHE A 95 -14.22 19.34 -7.47
C PHE A 95 -15.07 18.63 -8.53
N GLY A 96 -16.13 17.91 -8.17
CA GLY A 96 -16.98 17.17 -9.11
C GLY A 96 -16.46 15.77 -9.44
N LYS A 97 -16.93 15.15 -10.54
CA LYS A 97 -16.55 13.79 -10.90
C LYS A 97 -15.09 13.76 -11.38
N PRO A 98 -14.27 12.76 -10.97
CA PRO A 98 -12.96 12.57 -11.56
C PRO A 98 -13.09 12.14 -13.02
N LYS A 99 -12.34 12.77 -13.91
CA LYS A 99 -12.25 12.40 -15.33
C LYS A 99 -11.09 11.44 -15.61
N GLY A 100 -10.00 11.55 -14.85
CA GLY A 100 -8.79 10.78 -15.07
C GLY A 100 -7.57 11.48 -14.44
N HIS A 101 -6.38 11.19 -14.97
CA HIS A 101 -5.16 11.89 -14.61
C HIS A 101 -4.46 12.41 -15.84
N ARG A 102 -3.91 13.62 -15.76
CA ARG A 102 -3.14 14.19 -16.87
C ARG A 102 -1.83 13.42 -17.04
N LYS A 103 -1.52 13.05 -18.28
CA LYS A 103 -0.22 12.43 -18.62
C LYS A 103 0.87 13.51 -18.64
N GLY A 104 1.41 13.79 -17.47
CA GLY A 104 2.37 14.88 -17.24
C GLY A 104 1.68 16.21 -16.95
N ALA A 105 2.33 17.08 -16.18
CA ALA A 105 1.72 18.32 -15.67
C ALA A 105 1.33 19.32 -16.77
N TYR A 106 1.99 19.24 -17.92
CA TYR A 106 1.73 20.07 -19.11
C TYR A 106 1.16 19.26 -20.29
N GLY A 107 0.81 17.98 -20.05
CA GLY A 107 0.31 17.10 -21.09
C GLY A 107 -1.07 17.50 -21.60
N LYS A 108 -1.49 16.92 -22.73
CA LYS A 108 -2.85 17.05 -23.29
C LYS A 108 -3.67 15.76 -23.15
N GLU A 109 -3.00 14.62 -23.09
CA GLU A 109 -3.61 13.30 -22.95
C GLU A 109 -4.15 13.09 -21.52
N LEU A 110 -5.34 12.50 -21.42
CA LEU A 110 -5.96 12.14 -20.15
C LEU A 110 -5.99 10.62 -20.02
N LEU A 111 -5.31 10.13 -18.98
CA LEU A 111 -5.28 8.71 -18.64
C LEU A 111 -6.51 8.33 -17.82
N ASN A 112 -7.10 7.18 -18.15
CA ASN A 112 -8.11 6.55 -17.30
C ASN A 112 -7.47 6.08 -15.98
N TYR A 113 -8.31 5.60 -15.05
CA TYR A 113 -7.84 5.26 -13.70
C TYR A 113 -6.80 4.12 -13.69
N PHE A 114 -6.98 3.09 -14.51
CA PHE A 114 -6.02 1.99 -14.62
C PHE A 114 -4.72 2.47 -15.25
N GLU A 115 -4.80 3.22 -16.35
CA GLU A 115 -3.63 3.76 -17.03
C GLU A 115 -2.81 4.67 -16.12
N ALA A 116 -3.48 5.57 -15.38
CA ALA A 116 -2.83 6.43 -14.41
C ALA A 116 -2.16 5.61 -13.29
N ARG A 117 -2.79 4.53 -12.83
CA ARG A 117 -2.18 3.65 -11.82
C ARG A 117 -0.89 3.03 -12.34
N MET A 118 -0.89 2.50 -13.56
CA MET A 118 0.26 1.84 -14.19
C MET A 118 1.38 2.81 -14.58
N LEU A 119 1.03 3.97 -15.15
CA LEU A 119 2.00 4.90 -15.74
C LEU A 119 2.41 6.05 -14.81
N ILE A 120 1.63 6.30 -13.75
CA ILE A 120 1.90 7.39 -12.80
C ILE A 120 2.16 6.82 -11.42
N TYR A 121 1.15 6.24 -10.77
CA TYR A 121 1.24 5.90 -9.33
C TYR A 121 2.34 4.87 -9.03
N LEU A 122 2.30 3.73 -9.75
CA LEU A 122 3.24 2.64 -9.58
C LEU A 122 4.71 3.06 -9.82
N PRO A 123 5.08 3.68 -10.96
CA PRO A 123 6.46 4.10 -11.20
C PRO A 123 6.89 5.22 -10.26
N THR A 124 6.00 6.12 -9.85
CA THR A 124 6.33 7.18 -8.88
C THR A 124 6.67 6.57 -7.51
N TYR A 125 5.89 5.60 -7.03
CA TYR A 125 6.19 4.93 -5.77
C TYR A 125 7.44 4.05 -5.88
N LYS A 126 7.64 3.34 -7.00
CA LYS A 126 8.86 2.57 -7.26
C LYS A 126 10.10 3.46 -7.23
N TRP A 127 10.02 4.64 -7.85
CA TRP A 127 11.12 5.61 -7.83
C TRP A 127 11.54 5.95 -6.40
N VAL A 128 10.59 6.13 -5.47
CA VAL A 128 10.91 6.37 -4.05
C VAL A 128 11.63 5.17 -3.43
N LEU A 129 11.17 3.94 -3.70
CA LEU A 129 11.79 2.71 -3.20
C LEU A 129 13.23 2.52 -3.74
N ASP A 130 13.45 2.88 -5.00
CA ASP A 130 14.73 2.77 -5.71
C ASP A 130 15.72 3.88 -5.31
N ASN A 131 15.26 5.12 -5.17
CA ASN A 131 16.14 6.31 -5.19
C ASN A 131 16.24 7.06 -3.86
N VAL A 132 15.35 6.82 -2.89
CA VAL A 132 15.43 7.49 -1.58
C VAL A 132 16.26 6.62 -0.62
N PRO A 133 17.48 7.03 -0.23
CA PRO A 133 18.40 6.15 0.51
C PRO A 133 17.86 5.66 1.86
N GLU A 134 17.14 6.51 2.60
CA GLU A 134 16.53 6.11 3.88
C GLU A 134 15.40 5.09 3.69
N VAL A 135 14.61 5.21 2.63
CA VAL A 135 13.55 4.26 2.28
C VAL A 135 14.17 2.92 1.91
N HIS A 136 15.16 2.93 1.01
CA HIS A 136 15.84 1.72 0.58
C HIS A 136 16.41 0.92 1.76
N ARG A 137 17.06 1.60 2.73
CA ARG A 137 17.57 0.96 3.97
C ARG A 137 16.46 0.30 4.79
N VAL A 138 15.30 0.94 4.91
CA VAL A 138 14.17 0.35 5.67
C VAL A 138 13.61 -0.86 4.93
N VAL A 139 13.44 -0.78 3.61
CA VAL A 139 12.95 -1.90 2.78
C VAL A 139 13.88 -3.10 2.87
N GLU A 140 15.19 -2.91 2.77
CA GLU A 140 16.17 -4.00 2.93
C GLU A 140 16.14 -4.60 4.34
N ARG A 141 15.93 -3.79 5.39
CA ARG A 141 15.74 -4.33 6.75
C ARG A 141 14.48 -5.17 6.87
N ILE A 142 13.36 -4.75 6.27
CA ILE A 142 12.12 -5.54 6.24
C ILE A 142 12.38 -6.86 5.50
N LYS A 143 13.06 -6.80 4.35
CA LYS A 143 13.44 -7.98 3.56
C LYS A 143 14.27 -8.98 4.37
N GLU A 144 15.36 -8.53 5.00
CA GLU A 144 16.21 -9.41 5.83
C GLU A 144 15.47 -9.97 7.04
N GLN A 145 14.59 -9.18 7.65
CA GLN A 145 13.78 -9.63 8.77
C GLN A 145 12.74 -10.67 8.33
N SER A 146 12.15 -10.51 7.14
CA SER A 146 11.11 -11.40 6.60
C SER A 146 11.59 -12.82 6.32
N LYS A 147 12.92 -13.02 6.24
CA LYS A 147 13.59 -14.32 6.16
C LYS A 147 13.64 -15.06 7.51
N LYS A 148 13.56 -14.31 8.61
CA LYS A 148 13.70 -14.85 9.98
C LYS A 148 12.35 -15.08 10.64
N ARG A 149 11.40 -14.19 10.40
CA ARG A 149 10.04 -14.29 10.93
C ARG A 149 9.03 -13.63 10.02
N ASP A 150 7.77 -13.94 10.24
CA ASP A 150 6.68 -13.30 9.53
C ASP A 150 6.56 -11.82 9.90
N ILE A 151 6.15 -11.01 8.94
CA ILE A 151 5.95 -9.57 9.12
C ILE A 151 4.55 -9.23 8.64
N VAL A 152 3.79 -8.52 9.47
CA VAL A 152 2.52 -7.91 9.10
C VAL A 152 2.72 -6.41 8.89
N LEU A 153 2.57 -5.94 7.66
CA LEU A 153 2.55 -4.51 7.34
C LEU A 153 1.11 -3.99 7.44
N LEU A 154 0.91 -2.91 8.19
CA LEU A 154 -0.41 -2.27 8.34
C LEU A 154 -0.60 -1.14 7.33
N ASP A 155 -1.79 -1.12 6.73
CA ASP A 155 -2.24 -0.07 5.83
C ASP A 155 -3.77 0.11 5.92
N TYR A 156 -4.30 1.27 5.50
CA TYR A 156 -5.74 1.50 5.42
C TYR A 156 -6.40 0.72 4.29
N ASN A 157 -5.67 0.42 3.22
CA ASN A 157 -6.11 -0.47 2.14
C ASN A 157 -5.34 -1.78 2.21
N THR A 158 -5.90 -2.87 1.68
CA THR A 158 -5.23 -4.18 1.64
C THR A 158 -5.27 -4.82 0.25
N ASN A 159 -5.68 -4.08 -0.78
CA ASN A 159 -5.62 -4.58 -2.16
C ASN A 159 -4.16 -4.57 -2.62
N THR A 160 -3.57 -5.75 -2.79
CA THR A 160 -2.20 -5.91 -3.26
C THR A 160 -2.10 -6.12 -4.77
N ASP A 161 -3.24 -6.19 -5.46
CA ASP A 161 -3.28 -6.43 -6.91
C ASP A 161 -3.55 -5.14 -7.66
N PHE A 162 -2.57 -4.71 -8.45
CA PHE A 162 -2.65 -3.47 -9.21
C PHE A 162 -3.69 -3.54 -10.35
N ARG A 163 -4.05 -4.74 -10.84
CA ARG A 163 -5.10 -4.94 -11.84
C ARG A 163 -6.51 -4.78 -11.27
N ASP A 164 -6.69 -5.02 -9.97
CA ASP A 164 -7.97 -4.81 -9.29
C ASP A 164 -8.21 -3.32 -9.05
N ILE A 165 -8.93 -2.68 -9.97
CA ILE A 165 -9.30 -1.26 -9.86
C ILE A 165 -10.58 -1.01 -9.05
N SER A 166 -11.26 -2.06 -8.60
CA SER A 166 -12.49 -1.93 -7.78
C SER A 166 -12.19 -1.39 -6.36
N LYS A 167 -10.93 -1.53 -5.92
CA LYS A 167 -10.46 -1.10 -4.61
C LYS A 167 -9.21 -0.22 -4.75
N PRO A 168 -9.01 0.76 -3.86
CA PRO A 168 -7.75 1.48 -3.78
C PRO A 168 -6.59 0.54 -3.47
N LEU A 169 -5.45 0.79 -4.09
CA LEU A 169 -4.23 0.01 -3.91
C LEU A 169 -3.67 0.18 -2.50
N SER A 170 -3.07 -0.87 -1.96
CA SER A 170 -2.31 -0.83 -0.71
C SER A 170 -0.86 -0.46 -0.98
N HIS A 171 -0.34 0.59 -0.35
CA HIS A 171 1.10 0.90 -0.45
C HIS A 171 1.94 -0.12 0.31
N ALA A 172 1.40 -0.72 1.38
CA ALA A 172 2.04 -1.88 2.01
C ALA A 172 2.13 -3.09 1.08
N GLY A 173 1.09 -3.30 0.26
CA GLY A 173 1.12 -4.26 -0.84
C GLY A 173 2.24 -3.97 -1.85
N LEU A 174 2.48 -2.70 -2.19
CA LEU A 174 3.56 -2.31 -3.09
C LEU A 174 4.95 -2.55 -2.51
N VAL A 175 5.15 -2.24 -1.22
CA VAL A 175 6.41 -2.57 -0.53
C VAL A 175 6.66 -4.08 -0.56
N LYS A 176 5.63 -4.89 -0.32
CA LYS A 176 5.72 -6.34 -0.44
C LYS A 176 6.15 -6.77 -1.86
N LEU A 177 5.44 -6.31 -2.90
CA LEU A 177 5.78 -6.65 -4.28
C LEU A 177 7.21 -6.26 -4.63
N TYR A 178 7.68 -5.11 -4.15
CA TYR A 178 9.06 -4.66 -4.36
C TYR A 178 10.08 -5.60 -3.70
N ILE A 179 9.85 -5.96 -2.43
CA ILE A 179 10.74 -6.87 -1.69
C ILE A 179 10.79 -8.26 -2.33
N GLU A 180 9.66 -8.74 -2.86
CA GLU A 180 9.52 -10.04 -3.50
C GLU A 180 10.00 -10.05 -4.97
N GLY A 181 10.43 -8.91 -5.52
CA GLY A 181 10.88 -8.81 -6.91
C GLY A 181 9.76 -8.90 -7.95
N ASN A 182 8.50 -8.68 -7.54
CA ASN A 182 7.29 -8.80 -8.36
C ASN A 182 6.61 -7.44 -8.60
N TYR A 183 7.36 -6.34 -8.53
CA TYR A 183 6.80 -5.02 -8.77
C TYR A 183 6.45 -4.86 -10.26
N PRO A 184 5.24 -4.37 -10.61
CA PRO A 184 4.85 -4.24 -12.01
C PRO A 184 5.70 -3.21 -12.75
N GLU A 185 6.14 -3.56 -13.97
CA GLU A 185 6.92 -2.69 -14.85
C GLU A 185 6.16 -2.45 -16.16
N GLY A 186 5.95 -1.17 -16.50
CA GLY A 186 5.21 -0.80 -17.71
C GLY A 186 3.74 -1.20 -17.67
N MET A 187 3.09 -1.11 -18.83
CA MET A 187 1.68 -1.49 -19.02
C MET A 187 1.53 -2.72 -19.91
N GLU A 188 2.58 -3.11 -20.64
CA GLU A 188 2.54 -4.17 -21.62
C GLU A 188 2.14 -5.50 -20.96
N GLY A 189 1.15 -6.18 -21.53
CA GLY A 189 0.61 -7.43 -20.99
C GLY A 189 -0.34 -7.29 -19.81
N TYR A 190 -0.65 -6.08 -19.34
CA TYR A 190 -1.57 -5.86 -18.22
C TYR A 190 -2.90 -5.25 -18.65
N ASN A 191 -3.99 -5.89 -18.22
CA ASN A 191 -5.35 -5.36 -18.31
C ASN A 191 -5.96 -5.28 -16.89
N PRO A 192 -6.94 -4.38 -16.65
CA PRO A 192 -7.74 -4.43 -15.43
C PRO A 192 -8.35 -5.82 -15.25
N MET A 193 -8.58 -6.23 -14.01
CA MET A 193 -9.29 -7.48 -13.75
C MET A 193 -10.72 -7.44 -14.32
N SER A 194 -11.15 -8.54 -14.93
CA SER A 194 -12.55 -8.74 -15.29
C SER A 194 -13.43 -8.90 -14.05
N GLU A 195 -14.74 -8.80 -14.22
CA GLU A 195 -15.70 -9.03 -13.13
C GLU A 195 -15.60 -10.48 -12.59
N GLU A 196 -15.39 -11.46 -13.47
CA GLU A 196 -15.18 -12.86 -13.06
C GLU A 196 -13.89 -13.04 -12.26
N GLU A 197 -12.78 -12.44 -12.70
CA GLU A 197 -11.50 -12.46 -11.96
C GLU A 197 -11.66 -11.86 -10.55
N ILE A 198 -12.40 -10.74 -10.44
CA ILE A 198 -12.68 -10.07 -9.16
C ILE A 198 -13.51 -10.98 -8.24
N GLU A 199 -14.56 -11.62 -8.73
CA GLU A 199 -15.39 -12.50 -7.90
C GLU A 199 -14.62 -13.76 -7.47
N VAL A 200 -13.84 -14.36 -8.37
CA VAL A 200 -12.96 -15.50 -8.01
C VAL A 200 -11.95 -15.09 -6.94
N LYS A 201 -11.30 -13.94 -7.08
CA LYS A 201 -10.38 -13.39 -6.08
C LYS A 201 -11.09 -13.19 -4.74
N ARG A 202 -12.29 -12.61 -4.73
CA ARG A 202 -13.09 -12.37 -3.53
C ARG A 202 -13.46 -13.67 -2.80
N LEU A 203 -13.82 -14.73 -3.53
CA LEU A 203 -14.11 -16.04 -2.96
C LEU A 203 -12.86 -16.65 -2.33
N LYS A 204 -11.71 -16.61 -3.02
CA LYS A 204 -10.41 -17.07 -2.50
C LYS A 204 -10.01 -16.32 -1.22
N GLU A 205 -10.12 -15.00 -1.19
CA GLU A 205 -9.83 -14.17 0.00
C GLU A 205 -10.74 -14.55 1.19
N LYS A 206 -12.03 -14.79 0.94
CA LYS A 206 -12.99 -15.23 1.98
C LYS A 206 -12.60 -16.59 2.56
N GLU A 207 -12.24 -17.55 1.71
CA GLU A 207 -11.81 -18.88 2.14
C GLU A 207 -10.51 -18.83 2.93
N GLN A 208 -9.52 -18.07 2.45
CA GLN A 208 -8.24 -17.90 3.14
C GLN A 208 -8.44 -17.31 4.53
N LYS A 209 -9.28 -16.27 4.68
CA LYS A 209 -9.62 -15.70 5.99
C LYS A 209 -10.30 -16.69 6.92
N LYS A 210 -11.20 -17.54 6.40
CA LYS A 210 -11.81 -18.61 7.21
C LYS A 210 -10.76 -19.62 7.68
N ARG A 211 -9.82 -20.01 6.81
CA ARG A 211 -8.72 -20.93 7.16
C ARG A 211 -7.79 -20.34 8.22
N LEU A 212 -7.35 -19.08 8.06
CA LEU A 212 -6.50 -18.39 9.04
C LEU A 212 -7.18 -18.30 10.42
N ARG A 213 -8.46 -17.92 10.48
CA ARG A 213 -9.22 -17.88 11.73
C ARG A 213 -9.37 -19.25 12.39
N LYS A 214 -9.54 -20.31 11.60
CA LYS A 214 -9.62 -21.68 12.13
C LYS A 214 -8.27 -22.11 12.71
N LYS A 215 -7.17 -21.79 12.01
CA LYS A 215 -5.79 -22.07 12.47
C LYS A 215 -5.49 -21.36 13.78
N GLY A 216 -5.72 -20.04 13.86
CA GLY A 216 -5.48 -19.25 15.08
C GLY A 216 -6.28 -19.72 16.29
N LYS A 217 -7.54 -20.16 16.09
CA LYS A 217 -8.33 -20.79 17.17
C LYS A 217 -7.73 -22.11 17.65
N LEU A 218 -7.22 -22.93 16.73
CA LEU A 218 -6.62 -24.22 17.08
C LEU A 218 -5.33 -24.00 17.90
N GLU A 219 -4.45 -23.11 17.46
CA GLU A 219 -3.21 -22.76 18.14
C GLU A 219 -3.46 -22.19 19.54
N LYS A 220 -4.47 -21.31 19.68
CA LYS A 220 -4.89 -20.78 20.98
C LYS A 220 -5.35 -21.88 21.93
N ASN A 221 -6.15 -22.84 21.46
CA ASN A 221 -6.60 -23.95 22.27
C ASN A 221 -5.44 -24.86 22.71
N VAL A 222 -4.47 -25.12 21.82
CA VAL A 222 -3.25 -25.87 22.15
C VAL A 222 -2.43 -25.14 23.21
N GLN A 223 -2.25 -23.83 23.07
CA GLN A 223 -1.47 -23.03 24.02
C GLN A 223 -2.12 -22.97 25.40
N ILE A 224 -3.45 -22.86 25.46
CA ILE A 224 -4.22 -22.96 26.71
C ILE A 224 -4.06 -24.36 27.32
N GLY A 225 -4.18 -25.42 26.53
CA GLY A 225 -4.00 -26.80 26.98
C GLY A 225 -2.62 -27.05 27.60
N ASN A 226 -1.56 -26.58 26.94
CA ASN A 226 -0.19 -26.68 27.46
C ASN A 226 0.00 -25.90 28.76
N LEU A 227 -0.60 -24.70 28.87
CA LEU A 227 -0.54 -23.91 30.10
C LEU A 227 -1.18 -24.64 31.30
N PHE A 228 -2.33 -25.31 31.08
CA PHE A 228 -2.96 -26.13 32.11
C PHE A 228 -2.14 -27.38 32.46
N TYR A 229 -1.49 -28.00 31.47
CA TYR A 229 -0.59 -29.14 31.70
C TYR A 229 0.63 -28.74 32.55
N ASP A 230 1.26 -27.60 32.25
CA ASP A 230 2.42 -27.08 32.99
C ASP A 230 2.07 -26.64 34.42
N LEU A 231 0.83 -26.19 34.65
CA LEU A 231 0.33 -25.88 36.00
C LEU A 231 0.10 -27.15 36.83
N ASN A 232 -0.38 -28.23 36.21
CA ASN A 232 -0.71 -29.49 36.88
C ASN A 232 0.50 -30.43 37.06
N THR A 233 1.66 -30.11 36.49
CA THR A 233 2.90 -30.92 36.58
C THR A 233 3.98 -30.28 37.45
N LYS A 234 3.69 -29.13 38.06
CA LYS A 234 4.58 -28.42 39.00
C LYS A 234 4.24 -28.62 40.48
N GLU A 235 3.37 -29.57 40.80
CA GLU A 235 3.16 -30.13 42.15
C GLU A 235 3.91 -31.45 42.30
#